data_AF-A0A8B6FHS8-F1
#
_entry.id   AF-A0A8B6FHS8-F1
#
_cell.length_a   1.000
_cell.length_b   1.000
_cell.length_c   1.000
_cell.angle_alpha   90.00
_cell.angle_beta   90.00
_cell.angle_gamma   90.00
#
_symmetry.space_group_name_H-M   'P 1'
#
loop_
_entity.id
_entity.type
_entity.pdbx_description
1 polymer ?
#
loop_
_entity_poly.entity_id
_entity_poly.type
_entity_poly.pdbx_seq_one_letter_code
_entity_poly.pdbx_strand_id
1 'polypeptide(L)'
;MTAYMLAGATVFMFLERDNEVEERKKYNDSLNLFRQKYPQINETDLQILLNAHTEAESAGFIGNKRPRWDFSGAFYFVGTVVSTIGFEIIIVWWLTQHLGNKSQIGVISTEWKKENNLKLVPVYMSP
;
A
#
# COMPACT_ATOMS: atom_id res chain seq x y z
N MET A 1 20.29 -14.75 -1.01
CA MET A 1 19.57 -13.46 -1.05
C MET A 1 19.07 -13.09 -2.43
N THR A 2 19.92 -13.09 -3.47
CA THR A 2 19.51 -12.80 -4.86
C THR A 2 18.38 -13.69 -5.38
N ALA A 3 18.44 -15.00 -5.13
CA ALA A 3 17.38 -15.93 -5.53
C ALA A 3 16.02 -15.63 -4.87
N TYR A 4 16.02 -15.21 -3.61
CA TYR A 4 14.80 -14.85 -2.88
C TYR A 4 14.19 -13.54 -3.42
N MET A 5 15.02 -12.55 -3.74
CA MET A 5 14.56 -11.30 -4.37
C MET A 5 13.98 -11.54 -5.77
N LEU A 6 14.61 -12.40 -6.57
CA LEU A 6 14.09 -12.77 -7.90
C LEU A 6 12.75 -13.49 -7.80
N ALA A 7 12.62 -14.44 -6.86
CA ALA A 7 11.35 -15.12 -6.62
C ALA A 7 10.25 -14.13 -6.19
N GLY A 8 10.54 -13.23 -5.25
CA GLY A 8 9.61 -12.16 -4.86
C GLY A 8 9.22 -11.27 -6.04
N ALA A 9 10.18 -10.80 -6.83
CA ALA A 9 9.95 -9.95 -7.99
C ALA A 9 9.06 -10.62 -9.04
N THR A 10 9.27 -11.92 -9.33
CA THR A 10 8.44 -12.65 -10.29
C THR A 10 6.99 -12.81 -9.80
N VAL A 11 6.79 -13.08 -8.51
CA VAL A 11 5.45 -13.20 -7.92
C VAL A 11 4.72 -11.86 -7.95
N PHE A 12 5.37 -10.77 -7.51
CA PHE A 12 4.77 -9.43 -7.55
C PHE A 12 4.48 -8.98 -8.98
N MET A 13 5.39 -9.22 -9.92
CA MET A 13 5.16 -8.93 -11.33
C MET A 13 3.94 -9.65 -11.87
N PHE A 14 3.71 -10.91 -11.51
CA PHE A 14 2.55 -11.65 -11.96
C PHE A 14 1.25 -11.14 -11.32
N LEU A 15 1.26 -10.87 -10.02
CA LEU A 15 0.08 -10.44 -9.27
C LEU A 15 -0.35 -9.00 -9.61
N GLU A 16 0.59 -8.08 -9.80
CA GLU A 16 0.25 -6.67 -10.03
C GLU A 16 0.02 -6.32 -11.50
N ARG A 17 0.48 -7.16 -12.44
CA ARG A 17 0.36 -6.87 -13.88
C ARG A 17 -1.08 -6.70 -14.34
N ASP A 18 -1.98 -7.57 -13.89
CA ASP A 18 -3.39 -7.48 -14.29
C ASP A 18 -4.07 -6.22 -13.71
N ASN A 19 -3.71 -5.85 -12.47
CA ASN A 19 -4.20 -4.61 -11.85
C ASN A 19 -3.67 -3.37 -12.57
N GLU A 20 -2.38 -3.34 -12.94
CA GLU A 20 -1.79 -2.23 -13.70
C GLU A 20 -2.51 -2.04 -15.05
N VAL A 21 -2.82 -3.14 -15.73
CA VAL A 21 -3.55 -3.11 -17.01
C VAL A 21 -4.97 -2.56 -16.81
N GLU A 22 -5.68 -3.00 -15.77
CA GLU A 22 -7.02 -2.51 -15.47
C GLU A 22 -7.04 -1.01 -15.10
N GLU A 23 -6.11 -0.56 -14.25
CA GLU A 23 -5.98 0.85 -13.88
C GLU A 23 -5.63 1.71 -15.09
N ARG A 24 -4.70 1.25 -15.94
CA ARG A 24 -4.35 1.92 -17.19
C ARG A 24 -5.55 2.02 -18.13
N LYS A 25 -6.37 0.98 -18.20
CA LYS A 25 -7.61 0.99 -18.97
C LYS A 25 -8.60 2.03 -18.42
N LYS A 26 -8.85 2.03 -17.10
CA LYS A 26 -9.74 3.01 -16.44
C LYS A 26 -9.28 4.45 -16.66
N TYR A 27 -7.97 4.69 -16.61
CA TYR A 27 -7.38 5.99 -16.90
C TYR A 27 -7.66 6.42 -18.36
N ASN A 28 -7.37 5.54 -19.32
CA ASN A 28 -7.61 5.81 -20.74
C ASN A 28 -9.10 6.03 -21.05
N ASP A 29 -9.97 5.23 -20.45
CA ASP A 29 -11.43 5.37 -20.60
C ASP A 29 -11.89 6.73 -20.07
N SER A 30 -11.39 7.15 -18.90
CA SER A 30 -11.69 8.48 -18.32
C SER A 30 -11.20 9.62 -19.21
N LEU A 31 -9.99 9.50 -19.76
CA LEU A 31 -9.43 10.48 -20.69
C LEU A 31 -10.24 10.57 -21.99
N ASN A 32 -10.64 9.42 -22.55
CA ASN A 32 -11.45 9.35 -23.76
C ASN A 32 -12.84 9.95 -23.55
N LEU A 33 -13.47 9.66 -22.41
CA LEU A 33 -14.76 10.28 -22.04
C LEU A 33 -14.64 11.79 -21.92
N PHE A 34 -13.55 12.30 -21.33
CA PHE A 34 -13.30 13.73 -21.26
C PHE A 34 -13.13 14.37 -22.65
N ARG A 35 -12.37 13.73 -23.54
CA ARG A 35 -12.19 14.19 -24.93
C ARG A 35 -13.53 14.23 -25.69
N GLN A 36 -14.34 13.19 -25.58
CA GLN A 36 -15.67 13.14 -26.21
C GLN A 36 -16.61 14.23 -25.67
N LYS A 37 -16.53 14.54 -24.37
CA LYS A 37 -17.34 15.58 -23.74
C LYS A 37 -16.95 17.00 -24.19
N TYR A 38 -15.68 17.22 -24.52
CA TYR A 38 -15.13 18.52 -24.88
C TYR A 38 -14.31 18.49 -26.18
N PRO A 39 -14.96 18.26 -27.34
CA PRO A 39 -14.28 18.14 -28.63
C PRO A 39 -13.57 19.43 -29.08
N GLN A 40 -13.92 20.58 -28.51
CA GLN A 40 -13.26 21.86 -28.77
C GLN A 40 -11.86 21.99 -28.17
N ILE A 41 -11.45 21.07 -27.28
CA ILE A 41 -10.12 21.12 -26.65
C ILE A 41 -9.10 20.48 -27.59
N ASN A 42 -8.01 21.20 -27.84
CA ASN A 42 -6.88 20.70 -28.60
C ASN A 42 -6.15 19.60 -27.80
N GLU A 43 -5.92 18.44 -28.42
CA GLU A 43 -5.26 17.31 -27.78
C GLU A 43 -3.84 17.65 -27.32
N THR A 44 -3.14 18.49 -28.09
CA THR A 44 -1.78 18.93 -27.76
C THR A 44 -1.75 19.74 -26.47
N ASP A 45 -2.69 20.67 -26.29
CA ASP A 45 -2.76 21.52 -25.10
C ASP A 45 -3.17 20.71 -23.86
N LEU A 46 -4.07 19.75 -24.04
CA LEU A 46 -4.42 18.79 -22.98
C LEU A 46 -3.21 17.96 -22.55
N GLN A 47 -2.40 17.48 -23.51
CA GLN A 47 -1.20 16.70 -23.22
C GLN A 47 -0.13 17.54 -22.51
N ILE A 48 0.05 18.81 -22.90
CA ILE A 48 0.95 19.75 -22.22
C ILE A 48 0.53 19.93 -20.76
N LEU A 49 -0.77 20.12 -20.51
CA LEU A 49 -1.31 20.25 -19.15
C LEU A 49 -1.12 18.98 -18.32
N LEU A 50 -1.40 17.79 -18.89
CA LEU A 50 -1.19 16.51 -18.20
C LEU A 50 0.29 16.27 -17.87
N ASN A 51 1.18 16.60 -18.80
CA ASN A 51 2.62 16.48 -18.57
C ASN A 51 3.08 17.44 -17.45
N ALA A 52 2.64 18.70 -17.48
CA ALA A 52 2.96 19.66 -16.43
C ALA A 52 2.38 19.24 -15.05
N HIS A 53 1.18 18.66 -15.03
CA HIS A 53 0.60 18.10 -13.80
C HIS A 53 1.42 16.91 -13.28
N THR A 54 1.86 16.01 -14.17
CA THR A 54 2.68 14.85 -13.80
C THR A 54 4.05 15.28 -13.27
N GLU A 55 4.65 16.30 -13.89
CA GLU A 55 5.89 16.92 -13.43
C GLU A 55 5.70 17.55 -12.04
N ALA A 56 4.63 18.31 -11.83
CA ALA A 56 4.31 18.90 -10.54
C ALA A 56 3.97 17.85 -9.45
N GLU A 57 3.30 16.75 -9.80
CA GLU A 57 3.02 15.64 -8.88
C GLU A 57 4.31 14.90 -8.51
N SER A 58 5.17 14.60 -9.48
CA SER A 58 6.46 13.93 -9.24
C SER A 58 7.44 14.79 -8.43
N ALA A 59 7.36 16.12 -8.59
CA ALA A 59 8.08 17.08 -7.76
C ALA A 59 7.42 17.32 -6.38
N GLY A 60 6.23 16.74 -6.14
CA GLY A 60 5.52 16.82 -4.87
C GLY A 60 4.80 18.15 -4.61
N PHE A 61 4.61 18.99 -5.63
CA PHE A 61 3.94 20.29 -5.51
C PHE A 61 2.41 20.18 -5.57
N ILE A 62 1.89 19.13 -6.21
CA ILE A 62 0.44 18.92 -6.38
C ILE A 62 0.05 17.57 -5.79
N GLY A 63 -0.80 17.62 -4.77
CA GLY A 63 -1.34 16.47 -4.07
C GLY A 63 -1.48 16.77 -2.58
N ASN A 64 -2.71 16.85 -2.09
CA ASN A 64 -3.03 16.80 -0.66
C ASN A 64 -2.75 15.40 -0.05
N LYS A 65 -1.73 14.70 -0.53
CA LYS A 65 -1.19 13.54 0.16
C LYS A 65 -0.15 14.09 1.12
N ARG A 66 -0.44 14.05 2.43
CA ARG A 66 0.62 14.26 3.45
C ARG A 66 1.84 13.45 3.01
N PRO A 67 3.06 14.01 3.09
CA PRO A 67 4.26 13.29 2.70
C PRO A 67 4.23 11.92 3.38
N ARG A 68 4.28 10.83 2.59
CA ARG A 68 4.21 9.47 3.13
C ARG A 68 5.31 9.19 4.17
N TRP A 69 6.37 10.01 4.13
CA TRP A 69 7.51 10.02 5.04
C TRP A 69 7.65 11.36 5.78
N ASP A 70 6.55 11.96 6.23
CA ASP A 70 6.64 13.05 7.21
C ASP A 70 7.23 12.52 8.54
N PHE A 71 7.73 13.42 9.40
CA PHE A 71 8.39 13.01 10.65
C PHE A 71 7.52 12.07 11.48
N SER A 72 6.20 12.31 11.53
CA SER A 72 5.23 11.43 12.21
C SER A 72 5.12 10.05 11.58
N GLY A 73 5.02 9.94 10.25
CA GLY A 73 4.91 8.68 9.52
C GLY A 73 6.21 7.87 9.57
N ALA A 74 7.36 8.55 9.44
CA ALA A 74 8.67 7.93 9.58
C ALA A 74 8.94 7.46 11.02
N PHE A 75 8.57 8.26 12.03
CA PHE A 75 8.69 7.90 13.44
C PHE A 75 7.80 6.70 13.79
N TYR A 76 6.56 6.68 13.31
CA TYR A 76 5.65 5.54 13.51
C TYR A 76 6.20 4.27 12.84
N PHE A 77 6.70 4.37 11.61
CA PHE A 77 7.31 3.25 10.91
C PHE A 77 8.53 2.68 11.65
N VAL A 78 9.48 3.54 12.04
CA VAL A 78 10.63 3.12 12.86
C VAL A 78 10.17 2.51 14.18
N GLY A 79 9.14 3.09 14.81
CA GLY A 79 8.49 2.52 15.98
C GLY A 79 7.98 1.10 15.76
N THR A 80 7.32 0.81 14.63
CA THR A 80 6.83 -0.54 14.30
C THR A 80 7.94 -1.55 14.00
N VAL A 81 9.08 -1.10 13.46
CA VAL A 81 10.26 -1.93 13.20
C VAL A 81 11.00 -2.24 14.50
N VAL A 82 11.28 -1.22 15.32
CA VAL A 82 12.03 -1.35 16.58
C VAL A 82 11.23 -2.11 17.65
N SER A 83 9.91 -1.94 17.69
CA SER A 83 9.02 -2.64 18.63
C SER A 83 8.68 -4.07 18.22
N THR A 84 9.13 -4.55 17.05
CA THR A 84 8.78 -5.86 16.44
C THR A 84 7.30 -6.06 16.14
N ILE A 85 6.44 -5.05 16.35
CA ILE A 85 5.00 -5.09 16.07
C ILE A 85 4.75 -5.37 14.58
N GLY A 86 5.62 -4.89 13.68
CA GLY A 86 5.52 -5.18 12.24
C GLY A 86 5.56 -6.69 11.92
N PHE A 87 6.31 -7.48 12.70
CA PHE A 87 6.37 -8.93 12.55
C PHE A 87 5.11 -9.62 13.08
N GLU A 88 4.55 -9.12 14.20
CA GLU A 88 3.27 -9.60 14.72
C GLU A 88 2.13 -9.37 13.71
N ILE A 89 2.08 -8.20 13.08
CA ILE A 89 1.06 -7.86 12.07
C ILE A 89 1.15 -8.81 10.87
N ILE A 90 2.38 -9.11 10.40
CA ILE A 90 2.62 -10.03 9.28
C ILE A 90 2.21 -11.46 9.63
N ILE A 91 2.55 -11.94 10.83
CA ILE A 91 2.18 -13.29 11.29
C ILE A 91 0.67 -13.41 11.46
N VAL A 92 0.01 -12.43 12.09
CA VAL A 92 -1.44 -12.45 12.28
C VAL A 92 -2.16 -12.43 10.93
N TRP A 93 -1.66 -11.66 9.96
CA TRP A 93 -2.19 -11.68 8.60
C TRP A 93 -2.03 -13.03 7.91
N TRP A 94 -0.85 -13.65 8.01
CA TRP A 94 -0.59 -14.97 7.43
C TRP A 94 -1.48 -16.07 8.06
N LEU A 95 -1.61 -16.06 9.39
CA LEU A 95 -2.47 -16.99 10.14
C LEU A 95 -3.95 -16.80 9.78
N THR A 96 -4.40 -15.57 9.54
CA THR A 96 -5.80 -15.31 9.17
C THR A 96 -6.15 -15.90 7.81
N GLN A 97 -5.22 -15.85 6.86
CA GLN A 97 -5.43 -16.40 5.52
C GLN A 97 -5.34 -17.93 5.46
N HIS A 98 -4.56 -18.56 6.35
CA HIS A 98 -4.30 -20.01 6.30
C HIS A 98 -5.08 -20.82 7.32
N LEU A 99 -5.46 -20.25 8.47
CA LEU A 99 -6.18 -20.99 9.52
C LEU A 99 -7.70 -20.80 9.46
N GLY A 100 -8.20 -19.77 8.77
CA GLY A 100 -9.64 -19.51 8.53
C GLY A 100 -10.51 -19.29 9.77
N ASN A 101 -10.04 -19.66 10.96
CA ASN A 101 -10.77 -19.65 12.22
C ASN A 101 -10.12 -18.67 13.20
N LYS A 102 -10.75 -17.51 13.36
CA LYS A 102 -10.28 -16.41 14.21
C LYS A 102 -10.10 -16.79 15.68
N SER A 103 -10.81 -17.80 16.17
CA SER A 103 -10.69 -18.25 17.58
C SER A 103 -9.33 -18.91 17.88
N GLN A 104 -8.78 -19.67 16.93
CA GLN A 104 -7.49 -20.37 17.09
C GLN A 104 -6.31 -19.39 17.01
N ILE A 105 -6.44 -18.33 16.20
CA ILE A 105 -5.41 -17.30 16.03
C ILE A 105 -5.20 -16.50 17.33
N GLY A 106 -6.27 -16.22 18.07
CA GLY A 106 -6.19 -15.57 19.37
C GLY A 106 -5.40 -16.38 20.40
N VAL A 107 -5.62 -17.70 20.44
CA VAL A 107 -4.92 -18.62 21.36
C VAL A 107 -3.42 -18.68 21.02
N ILE A 108 -3.07 -18.89 19.75
CA ILE A 108 -1.68 -18.96 19.29
C ILE A 108 -0.94 -17.64 19.56
N SER A 109 -1.60 -16.49 19.34
CA SER A 109 -1.02 -15.18 19.65
C SER A 109 -0.73 -15.01 21.15
N THR A 110 -1.65 -15.46 22.02
CA THR A 110 -1.46 -15.38 23.47
C THR A 110 -0.38 -16.32 23.99
N GLU A 111 -0.26 -17.53 23.43
CA GLU A 111 0.80 -18.48 23.80
C GLU A 111 2.18 -18.00 23.38
N TRP A 112 2.30 -17.49 22.15
CA TRP A 112 3.56 -16.93 21.65
C TRP A 112 4.02 -15.70 22.45
N LYS A 113 3.09 -14.83 22.87
CA LYS A 113 3.40 -13.69 23.75
C LYS A 113 3.86 -14.11 25.14
N LYS A 114 3.30 -15.20 25.67
CA LYS A 114 3.68 -15.76 26.97
C LYS A 114 5.08 -16.39 26.93
N GLU A 115 5.41 -17.09 25.85
CA GLU A 115 6.73 -17.72 25.65
C GLU A 115 7.85 -16.68 25.49
N ASN A 116 7.56 -15.55 24.84
CA ASN A 116 8.53 -14.48 24.59
C ASN A 116 8.52 -13.35 25.64
N ASN A 117 7.80 -13.53 26.76
CA ASN A 117 7.70 -12.57 27.87
C ASN A 117 7.28 -11.14 27.44
N LEU A 118 6.47 -11.03 26.38
CA LEU A 118 5.99 -9.76 25.85
C LEU A 118 4.75 -9.31 26.65
N LYS A 119 4.80 -8.11 27.23
CA LYS A 119 3.65 -7.56 27.99
C LYS A 119 2.50 -7.21 27.04
N LEU A 120 1.28 -7.58 27.43
CA LEU A 120 0.05 -7.17 26.76
C LEU A 120 -0.03 -5.64 26.75
N VAL A 121 0.18 -5.02 25.59
CA VAL A 121 -0.14 -3.61 25.39
C VAL A 121 -1.60 -3.56 24.94
N PRO A 122 -2.54 -3.06 25.77
CA PRO A 122 -3.93 -2.94 25.35
C PRO A 122 -4.02 -1.86 24.27
N VAL A 123 -4.25 -2.28 23.03
CA VAL A 123 -4.62 -1.36 21.95
C VAL A 123 -6.09 -1.00 22.18
N TYR A 124 -6.33 0.14 22.81
CA TYR A 124 -7.65 0.74 22.85
C TYR A 124 -7.99 1.25 21.44
N MET A 125 -8.73 0.46 20.68
CA MET A 125 -9.49 0.98 19.55
C MET A 125 -10.62 1.83 20.15
N SER A 126 -10.53 3.16 20.03
CA SER A 126 -11.70 4.02 20.23
C SER A 126 -12.72 3.75 19.11
N PRO A 127 -14.02 3.85 19.42
CA PRO A 127 -15.11 3.55 18.48
C PRO A 127 -15.09 4.42 17.23
#